data_AF-A0A344U354-F1
#
_entry.id   AF-A0A344U354-F1
#
_cell.length_a   1.000
_cell.length_b   1.000
_cell.length_c   1.000
_cell.angle_alpha   90.00
_cell.angle_beta   90.00
_cell.angle_gamma   90.00
#
_symmetry.space_group_name_H-M   'P 1'
#
loop_
_entity.id
_entity.type
_entity.pdbx_description
1 polymer ?
#
loop_
_entity_poly.entity_id
_entity_poly.type
_entity_poly.pdbx_seq_one_letter_code
_entity_poly.pdbx_strand_id
1 'polypeptide(L)'
;MSTSSWHRPLILAAASLAFLTGTACSAHAAPPPATAGQLPPYCAAGGEGGKGGEGGKGGAPGQPGEPGKPGQPGCLRFEALPDKPADQLNPADKVHIVLALLADGTDTRKKDIARQYDIPVQQLDTWKKHYLEGNWIALMNGSSLRCS
;
A
#
# COMPACT_ATOMS: atom_id res chain seq x y z
N MET A 1 -54.06 35.31 29.33
CA MET A 1 -53.92 34.02 30.05
C MET A 1 -53.44 32.99 29.04
N SER A 2 -52.38 32.20 29.16
CA SER A 2 -51.41 31.93 30.21
C SER A 2 -50.09 31.58 29.50
N THR A 3 -48.97 32.13 29.94
CA THR A 3 -47.62 31.70 29.53
C THR A 3 -47.27 30.42 30.29
N SER A 4 -46.67 29.42 29.63
CA SER A 4 -46.15 28.23 30.32
C SER A 4 -44.62 28.18 30.26
N SER A 5 -44.08 28.30 31.47
CA SER A 5 -42.73 28.17 32.03
C SER A 5 -42.00 26.87 31.63
N TRP A 6 -40.75 26.91 31.16
CA TRP A 6 -39.47 26.84 31.90
C TRP A 6 -38.94 25.43 32.26
N HIS A 7 -37.72 25.17 31.76
CA HIS A 7 -36.56 24.51 32.39
C HIS A 7 -36.29 22.99 32.32
N ARG A 8 -35.02 22.71 31.96
CA ARG A 8 -34.28 21.46 31.77
C ARG A 8 -33.86 20.80 33.11
N PRO A 9 -33.42 19.53 33.11
CA PRO A 9 -31.97 19.32 33.32
C PRO A 9 -31.32 18.17 32.51
N LEU A 10 -30.01 18.32 32.33
CA LEU A 10 -29.04 17.40 31.74
C LEU A 10 -28.90 16.10 32.55
N ILE A 11 -28.78 14.95 31.87
CA ILE A 11 -28.16 13.75 32.47
C ILE A 11 -26.91 13.42 31.65
N LEU A 12 -25.75 13.72 32.25
CA LEU A 12 -24.42 13.27 31.84
C LEU A 12 -24.25 11.83 32.32
N ALA A 13 -24.10 10.88 31.41
CA ALA A 13 -23.63 9.54 31.72
C ALA A 13 -22.23 9.37 31.12
N ALA A 14 -21.20 9.54 31.96
CA ALA A 14 -19.81 9.22 31.62
C ALA A 14 -19.61 7.71 31.81
N ALA A 15 -19.51 6.96 30.71
CA ALA A 15 -19.09 5.56 30.77
C ALA A 15 -17.56 5.50 30.76
N SER A 16 -16.96 5.07 31.87
CA SER A 16 -15.53 4.87 32.02
C SER A 16 -15.08 3.61 31.26
N LEU A 17 -14.25 3.76 30.22
CA LEU A 17 -13.54 2.65 29.59
C LEU A 17 -12.23 2.40 30.33
N ALA A 18 -12.16 1.32 31.10
CA ALA A 18 -10.91 0.80 31.63
C ALA A 18 -10.20 -0.01 30.52
N PHE A 19 -9.15 0.56 29.92
CA PHE A 19 -8.26 -0.19 29.04
C PHE A 19 -7.22 -0.93 29.89
N LEU A 20 -7.42 -2.24 30.05
CA LEU A 20 -6.39 -3.17 30.52
C LEU A 20 -5.35 -3.34 29.41
N THR A 21 -4.16 -2.75 29.56
CA THR A 21 -3.03 -2.99 28.67
C THR A 21 -2.30 -4.26 29.09
N GLY A 22 -2.74 -5.40 28.56
CA GLY A 22 -1.94 -6.62 28.57
C GLY A 22 -0.78 -6.49 27.59
N THR A 23 0.46 -6.56 28.07
CA THR A 23 1.65 -6.67 27.23
C THR A 23 1.74 -8.09 26.68
N ALA A 24 1.14 -8.35 25.51
CA ALA A 24 1.40 -9.57 24.77
C ALA A 24 2.75 -9.43 24.04
N CYS A 25 3.81 -10.05 24.59
CA CYS A 25 5.04 -10.31 23.85
C CYS A 25 4.69 -11.16 22.62
N SER A 26 4.70 -10.57 21.43
CA SER A 26 4.62 -11.32 20.18
C SER A 26 6.01 -11.90 19.89
N ALA A 27 6.22 -13.16 20.26
CA ALA A 27 7.32 -13.95 19.72
C ALA A 27 7.03 -14.14 18.22
N HIS A 28 7.65 -13.32 17.37
CA HIS A 28 7.58 -13.48 15.93
C HIS A 28 8.39 -14.74 15.58
N ALA A 29 7.70 -15.88 15.45
CA ALA A 29 8.28 -17.05 14.82
C ALA A 29 8.67 -16.64 13.39
N ALA A 30 9.95 -16.73 13.07
CA ALA A 30 10.44 -16.48 11.72
C ALA A 30 9.63 -17.36 10.75
N PRO A 31 9.04 -16.80 9.68
CA PRO A 31 8.45 -17.62 8.65
C PRO A 31 9.54 -18.55 8.09
N PRO A 32 9.19 -19.80 7.70
CA PRO A 32 10.13 -20.69 7.06
C PRO A 32 10.73 -19.99 5.83
N PRO A 33 11.99 -20.30 5.45
CA PRO A 33 12.58 -19.70 4.26
C PRO A 33 11.66 -19.99 3.09
N ALA A 34 11.06 -18.93 2.53
CA ALA A 34 10.36 -19.02 1.27
C ALA A 34 11.38 -19.56 0.28
N THR A 35 11.14 -20.74 -0.27
CA THR A 35 11.94 -21.29 -1.35
C THR A 35 12.01 -20.21 -2.42
N ALA A 36 13.20 -19.62 -2.58
CA ALA A 36 13.46 -18.63 -3.60
C ALA A 36 13.29 -19.34 -4.94
N GLY A 37 12.09 -19.31 -5.50
CA GLY A 37 11.92 -19.51 -6.93
C GLY A 37 12.90 -18.57 -7.62
N GLN A 38 13.67 -19.07 -8.58
CA GLN A 38 14.70 -18.32 -9.28
C GLN A 38 14.14 -16.97 -9.75
N LEU A 39 14.46 -15.93 -8.98
CA LEU A 39 14.19 -14.56 -9.37
C LEU A 39 15.02 -14.29 -10.63
N PRO A 40 14.46 -13.60 -11.64
CA PRO A 40 15.23 -13.20 -12.80
C PRO A 40 16.51 -12.47 -12.39
N PRO A 41 17.61 -12.60 -13.14
CA PRO A 41 18.94 -12.08 -12.73
C PRO A 41 19.00 -10.56 -12.53
N TYR A 42 17.95 -9.82 -12.90
CA TYR A 42 17.80 -8.38 -12.71
C TYR A 42 17.03 -8.00 -11.42
N CYS A 43 16.62 -8.98 -10.60
CA CYS A 43 15.87 -8.75 -9.38
C CYS A 43 16.73 -8.93 -8.14
N ALA A 44 16.85 -7.85 -7.39
CA ALA A 44 17.70 -7.83 -6.22
C ALA A 44 17.17 -8.72 -5.10
N ALA A 45 18.11 -9.40 -4.44
CA ALA A 45 17.83 -10.21 -3.27
C ALA A 45 17.39 -9.33 -2.08
N GLY A 46 16.59 -9.93 -1.20
CA GLY A 46 16.27 -9.35 0.10
C GLY A 46 17.53 -9.08 0.93
N GLY A 47 17.42 -8.16 1.89
CA GLY A 47 18.52 -7.82 2.79
C GLY A 47 18.93 -8.97 3.70
N GLU A 48 20.16 -8.91 4.20
CA GLU A 48 20.66 -9.88 5.17
C GLU A 48 20.16 -9.51 6.57
N GLY A 49 19.69 -10.51 7.34
CA GLY A 49 19.26 -10.31 8.72
C GLY A 49 20.42 -9.86 9.63
N GLY A 50 20.09 -9.09 10.66
CA GLY A 50 21.07 -8.61 11.64
C GLY A 50 21.63 -9.73 12.53
N LYS A 51 22.80 -9.50 13.10
CA LYS A 51 23.42 -10.44 14.04
C LYS A 51 22.90 -10.18 15.45
N GLY A 52 22.51 -11.24 16.17
CA GLY A 52 22.10 -11.15 17.57
C GLY A 52 23.23 -10.67 18.49
N GLY A 53 22.87 -9.87 19.50
CA GLY A 53 23.81 -9.35 20.49
C GLY A 53 24.28 -10.41 21.49
N GLU A 54 25.38 -10.12 22.18
CA GLU A 54 25.93 -11.00 23.20
C GLU A 54 25.21 -10.83 24.54
N GLY A 55 25.03 -11.94 25.27
CA GLY A 55 24.50 -11.92 26.63
C GLY A 55 25.51 -11.36 27.64
N GLY A 56 25.04 -10.55 28.58
CA GLY A 56 25.88 -9.94 29.61
C GLY A 56 26.42 -10.95 30.63
N LYS A 57 27.54 -10.62 31.27
CA LYS A 57 28.18 -11.45 32.32
C LYS A 57 28.20 -10.70 33.66
N GLY A 58 27.99 -11.43 34.76
CA GLY A 58 28.17 -10.91 36.12
C GLY A 58 27.20 -9.79 36.52
N GLY A 59 25.97 -9.80 36.03
CA GLY A 59 24.96 -8.77 36.33
C GLY A 59 25.06 -7.51 35.45
N ALA A 60 26.07 -7.39 34.60
CA ALA A 60 26.13 -6.34 33.58
C ALA A 60 25.20 -6.68 32.39
N PRO A 61 24.51 -5.70 31.80
CA PRO A 61 23.80 -5.88 30.53
C PRO A 61 24.74 -6.33 29.40
N GLY A 62 24.20 -7.13 28.48
CA GLY A 62 24.90 -7.54 27.26
C GLY A 62 25.01 -6.42 26.22
N GLN A 63 25.76 -6.66 25.14
CA GLN A 63 25.81 -5.70 24.03
C GLN A 63 24.67 -5.95 23.03
N PRO A 64 24.00 -4.89 22.54
CA PRO A 64 23.03 -5.02 21.46
C PRO A 64 23.65 -5.66 20.21
N GLY A 65 22.82 -6.35 19.44
CA GLY A 65 23.22 -6.91 18.14
C GLY A 65 23.39 -5.84 17.07
N GLU A 66 23.94 -6.25 15.93
CA GLU A 66 24.08 -5.38 14.76
C GLU A 66 22.83 -5.44 13.88
N PRO A 67 22.32 -4.29 13.40
CA PRO A 67 21.27 -4.26 12.40
C PRO A 67 21.66 -5.02 11.13
N GLY A 68 20.67 -5.61 10.48
CA GLY A 68 20.85 -6.26 9.18
C GLY A 68 21.19 -5.26 8.07
N LYS A 69 21.68 -5.77 6.94
CA LYS A 69 21.90 -4.95 5.75
C LYS A 69 20.58 -4.75 5.03
N PRO A 70 20.25 -3.51 4.62
CA PRO A 70 19.09 -3.28 3.76
C PRO A 70 19.17 -4.13 2.49
N GLY A 71 18.03 -4.64 2.04
CA GLY A 71 17.93 -5.24 0.71
C GLY A 71 18.12 -4.17 -0.36
N GLN A 72 18.40 -4.58 -1.61
CA GLN A 72 18.37 -3.59 -2.68
C GLN A 72 16.92 -3.30 -3.12
N PRO A 73 16.69 -2.16 -3.78
CA PRO A 73 15.38 -1.81 -4.33
C PRO A 73 14.83 -2.96 -5.19
N GLY A 74 13.58 -3.33 -4.92
CA GLY A 74 12.93 -4.43 -5.63
C GLY A 74 12.75 -4.16 -7.13
N CYS A 75 12.62 -5.25 -7.88
CA CYS A 75 12.25 -5.27 -9.28
C CYS A 75 10.82 -4.76 -9.49
N LEU A 76 10.63 -3.45 -9.58
CA LEU A 76 9.40 -2.90 -10.11
C LEU A 76 9.67 -2.39 -11.53
N ARG A 77 9.86 -3.33 -12.47
CA ARG A 77 9.87 -3.00 -13.89
C ARG A 77 8.43 -2.90 -14.37
N PHE A 78 7.86 -1.71 -14.23
CA PHE A 78 6.57 -1.35 -14.84
C PHE A 78 6.67 -1.07 -16.35
N GLU A 79 7.79 -1.45 -16.97
CA GLU A 79 8.02 -1.31 -18.41
C GLU A 79 7.12 -2.25 -19.21
N ALA A 80 6.92 -3.47 -18.69
CA ALA A 80 6.07 -4.48 -19.29
C ALA A 80 4.63 -4.28 -18.84
N LEU A 81 3.80 -3.78 -19.75
CA LEU A 81 2.38 -3.56 -19.49
C LEU A 81 1.60 -4.87 -19.68
N PRO A 82 0.43 -5.02 -19.04
CA PRO A 82 -0.46 -6.16 -19.25
C PRO A 82 -0.73 -6.43 -20.74
N ASP A 83 -0.38 -7.63 -21.21
CA ASP A 83 -0.55 -8.06 -22.61
C ASP A 83 -1.97 -8.58 -22.85
N LYS A 84 -2.93 -7.66 -22.83
CA LYS A 84 -4.34 -7.92 -23.11
C LYS A 84 -5.08 -6.63 -23.47
N PRO A 85 -6.20 -6.71 -24.21
CA PRO A 85 -6.95 -5.52 -24.61
C PRO A 85 -7.61 -4.81 -23.41
N ALA A 86 -7.97 -3.54 -23.62
CA ALA A 86 -8.47 -2.66 -22.56
C ALA A 86 -9.75 -3.15 -21.88
N ASP A 87 -10.63 -3.80 -22.62
CA ASP A 87 -11.88 -4.40 -22.16
C ASP A 87 -11.66 -5.60 -21.20
N GLN A 88 -10.46 -6.17 -21.20
CA GLN A 88 -10.07 -7.31 -20.34
C GLN A 88 -9.14 -6.90 -19.19
N LEU A 89 -8.86 -5.61 -19.02
CA LEU A 89 -8.09 -5.10 -17.88
C LEU A 89 -8.90 -5.24 -16.59
N ASN A 90 -8.39 -6.07 -15.69
CA ASN A 90 -8.91 -6.18 -14.33
C ASN A 90 -8.34 -5.04 -13.46
N PRO A 91 -8.84 -4.86 -12.22
CA PRO A 91 -8.34 -3.85 -11.30
C PRO A 91 -6.82 -3.83 -11.08
N ALA A 92 -6.19 -5.00 -10.96
CA ALA A 92 -4.75 -5.09 -10.75
C ALA A 92 -3.96 -4.65 -11.98
N ASP A 93 -4.46 -4.91 -13.19
CA ASP A 93 -3.84 -4.44 -14.42
C ASP A 93 -3.92 -2.91 -14.54
N LYS A 94 -5.07 -2.32 -14.19
CA LYS A 94 -5.22 -0.86 -14.14
C LYS A 94 -4.24 -0.24 -13.14
N VAL A 95 -4.07 -0.86 -11.97
CA VAL A 95 -3.07 -0.44 -10.98
C VAL A 95 -1.66 -0.56 -11.55
N HIS A 96 -1.32 -1.66 -12.24
CA HIS A 96 -0.02 -1.83 -12.89
C HIS A 96 0.23 -0.71 -13.91
N ILE A 97 -0.73 -0.39 -14.77
CA ILE A 97 -0.63 0.71 -15.74
C ILE A 97 -0.40 2.05 -15.03
N VAL A 98 -1.11 2.32 -13.93
CA VAL A 98 -0.90 3.54 -13.14
C VAL A 98 0.49 3.58 -12.52
N LEU A 99 0.98 2.47 -11.98
CA LEU A 99 2.33 2.39 -11.44
C LEU A 99 3.39 2.62 -12.53
N ALA A 100 3.15 2.15 -13.76
CA ALA A 100 3.99 2.47 -14.92
C ALA A 100 4.02 3.97 -15.22
N LEU A 101 2.87 4.65 -15.17
CA LEU A 101 2.76 6.10 -15.35
C LEU A 101 3.36 6.92 -14.20
N LEU A 102 3.51 6.32 -13.02
CA LEU A 102 4.18 6.95 -11.88
C LEU A 102 5.70 6.78 -11.97
N ALA A 103 6.19 5.65 -12.48
CA ALA A 103 7.60 5.41 -12.72
C ALA A 103 8.14 6.20 -13.92
N ASP A 104 7.35 6.30 -14.99
CA ASP A 104 7.63 7.12 -16.18
C ASP A 104 6.39 7.93 -16.56
N GLY A 105 6.37 9.18 -16.11
CA GLY A 105 5.28 10.13 -16.33
C GLY A 105 5.41 10.98 -17.59
N THR A 106 6.33 10.65 -18.51
CA THR A 106 6.53 11.43 -19.73
C THR A 106 5.30 11.42 -20.64
N ASP A 107 5.07 12.51 -21.37
CA ASP A 107 3.96 12.61 -22.32
C ASP A 107 4.05 11.55 -23.43
N THR A 108 5.26 11.19 -23.84
CA THR A 108 5.52 10.12 -24.82
C THR A 108 5.03 8.78 -24.28
N ARG A 109 5.48 8.37 -23.09
CA ARG A 109 5.06 7.12 -22.47
C ARG A 109 3.56 7.05 -22.27
N LYS A 110 2.94 8.14 -21.80
CA LYS A 110 1.49 8.21 -21.61
C LYS A 110 0.72 8.04 -22.93
N LYS A 111 1.17 8.67 -24.03
CA LYS A 111 0.57 8.52 -25.36
C LYS A 111 0.74 7.11 -25.93
N ASP A 112 1.89 6.48 -25.69
CA ASP A 112 2.15 5.12 -26.14
C ASP A 112 1.23 4.12 -25.43
N ILE A 113 1.06 4.27 -24.12
CA ILE A 113 0.11 3.46 -23.33
C ILE A 113 -1.32 3.67 -23.82
N ALA A 114 -1.74 4.92 -24.00
CA ALA A 114 -3.07 5.26 -24.50
C ALA A 114 -3.34 4.60 -25.86
N ARG A 115 -2.35 4.62 -26.77
CA ARG A 115 -2.43 3.96 -28.07
C ARG A 115 -2.49 2.43 -27.96
N GLN A 116 -1.67 1.84 -27.09
CA GLN A 116 -1.63 0.39 -26.91
C GLN A 116 -2.99 -0.18 -26.48
N TYR A 117 -3.71 0.55 -25.64
CA TYR A 117 -5.00 0.14 -25.10
C TYR A 117 -6.20 0.76 -25.84
N ASP A 118 -5.98 1.57 -26.87
CA ASP A 118 -7.03 2.32 -27.59
C ASP A 118 -7.96 3.10 -26.65
N ILE A 119 -7.36 3.80 -25.67
CA ILE A 119 -8.08 4.63 -24.70
C ILE A 119 -7.63 6.09 -24.77
N PRO A 120 -8.50 7.05 -24.44
CA PRO A 120 -8.10 8.45 -24.38
C PRO A 120 -7.07 8.68 -23.28
N VAL A 121 -6.09 9.55 -23.54
CA VAL A 121 -5.06 9.95 -22.56
C VAL A 121 -5.67 10.43 -21.24
N GLN A 122 -6.81 11.13 -21.31
CA GLN A 122 -7.53 11.63 -20.15
C GLN A 122 -8.01 10.50 -19.23
N GLN A 123 -8.32 9.32 -19.77
CA GLN A 123 -8.72 8.17 -18.97
C GLN A 123 -7.54 7.63 -18.13
N LEU A 124 -6.32 7.66 -18.68
CA LEU A 124 -5.11 7.36 -17.91
C LEU A 124 -4.88 8.37 -16.79
N ASP A 125 -5.12 9.66 -17.04
CA ASP A 125 -5.02 10.70 -16.02
C ASP A 125 -6.08 10.51 -14.92
N THR A 126 -7.31 10.11 -15.28
CA THR A 126 -8.37 9.77 -14.34
C THR A 126 -7.98 8.57 -13.46
N TRP A 127 -7.43 7.50 -14.05
CA TRP A 127 -6.96 6.34 -13.27
C TRP A 127 -5.83 6.72 -12.32
N LYS A 128 -4.85 7.49 -12.79
CA LYS A 128 -3.75 7.98 -11.95
C LYS A 128 -4.26 8.83 -10.79
N LYS A 129 -5.21 9.73 -11.04
CA LYS A 129 -5.85 10.55 -10.00
C LYS A 129 -6.54 9.68 -8.95
N HIS A 130 -7.38 8.75 -9.36
CA HIS A 130 -8.11 7.88 -8.43
C HIS A 130 -7.19 7.00 -7.58
N TYR A 131 -6.09 6.51 -8.15
CA TYR A 131 -5.07 5.79 -7.40
C TYR A 131 -4.43 6.66 -6.30
N LEU A 132 -4.01 7.88 -6.64
CA LEU A 132 -3.36 8.80 -5.69
C LEU A 132 -4.31 9.28 -4.58
N GLU A 133 -5.60 9.42 -4.89
CA GLU A 133 -6.65 9.81 -3.93
C GLU A 133 -7.16 8.61 -3.10
N GLY A 134 -6.70 7.39 -3.37
CA GLY A 134 -7.21 6.18 -2.71
C GLY A 134 -8.65 5.83 -3.08
N ASN A 135 -9.16 6.39 -4.18
CA ASN A 135 -10.51 6.10 -4.70
C ASN A 135 -10.51 4.81 -5.52
N TRP A 136 -10.39 3.68 -4.84
CA TRP A 136 -10.32 2.35 -5.44
C TRP A 136 -11.59 1.99 -6.24
N ILE A 137 -12.77 2.40 -5.75
CA ILE A 137 -14.05 2.12 -6.43
C ILE A 137 -14.07 2.80 -7.80
N ALA A 138 -13.70 4.08 -7.89
CA ALA A 138 -13.67 4.81 -9.16
C ALA A 138 -12.58 4.28 -10.09
N LEU A 139 -11.42 3.86 -9.57
CA LEU A 139 -10.37 3.22 -10.37
C LEU A 139 -10.87 1.90 -11.00
N MET A 140 -11.57 1.07 -10.22
CA MET A 140 -12.10 -0.21 -10.70
C MET A 140 -13.22 -0.02 -11.73
N ASN A 141 -14.14 0.93 -11.47
CA ASN A 141 -15.35 1.14 -12.26
C ASN A 141 -15.19 2.14 -13.42
N GLY A 142 -14.08 2.86 -13.50
CA GLY A 142 -13.84 3.99 -14.43
C GLY A 142 -13.73 3.64 -15.92
N SER A 143 -14.38 2.58 -16.38
CA SER A 143 -14.48 2.23 -17.81
C SER A 143 -15.66 2.93 -18.50
N SER A 144 -16.47 3.72 -17.79
CA SER A 144 -17.67 4.35 -18.34
C SER A 144 -17.60 5.87 -18.25
N LEU A 145 -16.86 6.49 -19.16
CA LEU A 145 -17.21 7.83 -19.64
C LEU A 145 -18.50 7.70 -20.45
N ARG A 146 -19.64 7.64 -19.75
CA ARG A 146 -20.92 8.00 -20.37
C ARG A 146 -20.95 9.52 -20.41
N CYS A 147 -20.61 10.10 -21.55
CA CYS A 147 -21.05 11.45 -21.87
C CYS A 147 -22.58 11.46 -21.76
N SER A 148 -23.11 12.41 -21.00
CA SER A 148 -24.52 12.77 -20.98
C SER A 148 -24.65 14.25 -21.22
#